data_AF-A0A6C0Y3G3-F1
#
_entry.id   AF-A0A6C0Y3G3-F1
#
_cell.length_a   1.000
_cell.length_b   1.000
_cell.length_c   1.000
_cell.angle_alpha   90.00
_cell.angle_beta   90.00
_cell.angle_gamma   90.00
#
_symmetry.space_group_name_H-M   'P 1'
#
loop_
_entity.id
_entity.type
_entity.pdbx_description
1 polymer ?
#
loop_
_entity_poly.entity_id
_entity_poly.type
_entity_poly.pdbx_seq_one_letter_code
_entity_poly.pdbx_strand_id
1 'polypeptide(L)'
;MSWTKRQIVEQALEELGLASYVFDMQPEQVESARRRLDSMMALWDSKDIRFGYPLASEANSGDLDQKTNIPDFAVEAVYLNLAIRLASSFGKAVPIELKAMAKDAFETIQLAMISNPPRVQLDPYLPRGAGHKSTCHPFIEKTCTKTVFAPDTSVSFSNE
;
A
#
# COMPACT_ATOMS: atom_id res chain seq x y z
N MET A 1 6.64 5.33 11.98
CA MET A 1 7.89 4.63 12.34
C MET A 1 8.20 3.63 11.23
N SER A 2 9.45 3.19 11.00
CA SER A 2 9.70 2.20 9.92
C SER A 2 9.77 0.79 10.50
N TRP A 3 8.87 -0.08 10.06
CA TRP A 3 8.85 -1.50 10.40
C TRP A 3 9.87 -2.28 9.58
N THR A 4 10.40 -3.38 10.12
CA THR A 4 11.24 -4.33 9.36
C THR A 4 10.38 -5.45 8.76
N LYS A 5 10.90 -6.14 7.73
CA LYS A 5 10.19 -7.29 7.13
C LYS A 5 9.97 -8.40 8.17
N ARG A 6 10.96 -8.65 9.03
CA ARG A 6 10.88 -9.60 10.15
C ARG A 6 9.71 -9.28 11.09
N GLN A 7 9.62 -8.03 11.56
CA GLN A 7 8.54 -7.61 12.48
C GLN A 7 7.14 -7.82 11.89
N ILE A 8 6.96 -7.57 10.59
CA ILE A 8 5.67 -7.78 9.91
C ILE A 8 5.32 -9.27 9.85
N VAL A 9 6.32 -10.13 9.60
CA VAL A 9 6.13 -11.59 9.57
C VAL A 9 5.80 -12.12 10.97
N GLU A 10 6.53 -11.67 12.00
CA GLU A 10 6.29 -12.03 13.39
C GLU A 10 4.87 -11.62 13.83
N GLN A 11 4.48 -10.36 13.57
CA GLN A 11 3.13 -9.87 13.87
C GLN A 11 2.06 -10.70 13.14
N ALA A 12 2.25 -11.01 11.85
CA ALA A 12 1.29 -11.80 11.08
C ALA A 12 1.10 -13.22 11.66
N LEU A 13 2.13 -13.80 12.26
CA LEU A 13 2.07 -15.11 12.91
C LEU A 13 1.41 -15.03 14.30
N GLU A 14 1.65 -13.93 15.03
CA GLU A 14 0.96 -13.66 16.29
C GLU A 14 -0.56 -13.58 16.10
N GLU A 15 -1.03 -12.87 15.06
CA GLU A 15 -2.46 -12.78 14.71
C GLU A 15 -3.09 -14.14 14.35
N LEU A 16 -2.29 -15.10 13.86
CA LEU A 16 -2.73 -16.48 13.63
C LEU A 16 -2.80 -17.33 14.90
N GLY A 17 -2.47 -16.77 16.08
CA GLY A 17 -2.36 -17.50 17.33
C GLY A 17 -1.16 -18.45 17.36
N LEU A 18 -0.16 -18.21 16.50
CA LEU A 18 1.10 -18.96 16.44
C LEU A 18 2.23 -18.26 17.20
N ALA A 19 1.92 -17.36 18.14
CA ALA A 19 2.91 -16.59 18.89
C ALA A 19 3.99 -17.47 19.56
N SER A 20 3.63 -18.65 20.07
CA SER A 20 4.59 -19.62 20.64
C SER A 20 5.50 -20.26 19.56
N TYR A 21 4.99 -20.38 18.33
CA TYR A 21 5.69 -20.96 17.18
C TYR A 21 6.67 -19.98 16.52
N VAL A 22 6.57 -18.68 16.81
CA VAL A 22 7.51 -17.66 16.32
C VAL A 22 8.92 -17.91 16.86
N PHE A 23 9.03 -18.34 18.12
CA PHE A 23 10.31 -18.60 18.78
C PHE A 23 11.01 -19.88 18.31
N ASP A 24 10.25 -20.88 17.84
CA ASP A 24 10.77 -22.16 17.31
C ASP A 24 10.79 -22.21 15.77
N MET A 25 10.54 -21.08 15.10
CA MET A 25 10.45 -21.04 13.65
C MET A 25 11.83 -21.31 13.02
N GLN A 26 11.89 -22.31 12.14
CA GLN A 26 13.11 -22.61 11.40
C GLN A 26 13.43 -21.46 10.43
N PRO A 27 14.72 -21.12 10.21
CA PRO A 27 15.13 -20.03 9.31
C PRO A 27 14.50 -20.12 7.91
N GLU A 28 14.34 -21.32 7.37
CA GLU A 28 13.75 -21.57 6.06
C GLU A 28 12.26 -21.20 6.01
N GLN A 29 11.55 -21.34 7.13
CA GLN A 29 10.14 -20.94 7.23
C GLN A 29 10.00 -19.41 7.23
N VAL A 30 10.92 -18.72 7.91
CA VAL A 30 10.98 -17.25 7.92
C VAL A 30 11.29 -16.71 6.52
N GLU A 31 12.23 -17.32 5.80
CA GLU A 31 12.52 -16.95 4.41
C GLU A 31 11.34 -17.22 3.47
N SER A 32 10.65 -18.35 3.64
CA SER A 32 9.44 -18.67 2.87
C SER A 32 8.33 -17.64 3.13
N ALA A 33 8.14 -17.23 4.38
CA ALA A 33 7.19 -16.17 4.75
C ALA A 33 7.59 -14.82 4.14
N ARG A 34 8.89 -14.48 4.15
CA ARG A 34 9.44 -13.29 3.48
C ARG A 34 9.13 -13.27 1.98
N ARG A 35 9.35 -14.39 1.27
CA ARG A 35 9.04 -14.51 -0.16
C ARG A 35 7.55 -14.33 -0.44
N ARG A 36 6.68 -14.82 0.45
CA ARG A 36 5.23 -14.61 0.34
C ARG A 36 4.84 -13.15 0.58
N LEU A 37 5.49 -12.46 1.52
CA LEU A 37 5.32 -11.02 1.73
C LEU A 37 5.74 -10.24 0.47
N ASP A 38 6.93 -10.50 -0.07
CA ASP A 38 7.39 -9.84 -1.31
C ASP A 38 6.41 -10.10 -2.48
N SER A 39 5.93 -11.34 -2.64
CA SER A 39 4.96 -11.69 -3.69
C SER A 39 3.62 -10.98 -3.50
N MET A 40 3.17 -10.81 -2.26
CA MET A 40 1.94 -10.07 -1.95
C MET A 40 2.12 -8.58 -2.26
N MET A 41 3.26 -7.99 -1.89
CA MET A 41 3.58 -6.61 -2.18
C MET A 41 3.70 -6.34 -3.68
N ALA A 42 4.30 -7.25 -4.44
CA ALA A 42 4.33 -7.18 -5.90
C ALA A 42 2.92 -7.25 -6.51
N LEU A 43 2.03 -8.08 -5.96
CA LEU A 43 0.63 -8.12 -6.40
C LEU A 43 -0.09 -6.81 -6.12
N TRP A 44 0.17 -6.16 -4.98
CA TRP A 44 -0.45 -4.88 -4.65
C TRP A 44 0.09 -3.74 -5.51
N ASP A 45 1.39 -3.76 -5.84
CA ASP A 45 1.98 -2.85 -6.81
C ASP A 45 1.31 -2.98 -8.20
N SER A 46 0.99 -4.21 -8.62
CA SER A 46 0.23 -4.43 -9.88
C SER A 46 -1.20 -3.87 -9.86
N LYS A 47 -1.75 -3.62 -8.66
CA LYS A 47 -3.06 -2.99 -8.45
C LYS A 47 -2.95 -1.47 -8.24
N ASP A 48 -1.77 -0.90 -8.50
CA ASP A 48 -1.44 0.51 -8.28
C ASP A 48 -1.49 0.93 -6.79
N ILE A 49 -1.36 -0.02 -5.86
CA ILE A 49 -1.30 0.21 -4.43
C ILE A 49 0.19 0.21 -4.01
N ARG A 50 0.79 1.41 -3.96
CA ARG A 50 2.23 1.58 -3.72
C ARG A 50 2.53 2.22 -2.37
N PHE A 51 3.43 1.60 -1.60
CA PHE A 51 3.87 2.10 -0.28
C PHE A 51 5.38 2.39 -0.20
N GLY A 52 6.12 2.35 -1.31
CA GLY A 52 7.58 2.50 -1.28
C GLY A 52 8.32 1.28 -0.71
N TYR A 53 7.68 0.10 -0.75
CA TYR A 53 8.27 -1.16 -0.29
C TYR A 53 9.47 -1.56 -1.16
N PRO A 54 10.65 -1.87 -0.58
CA PRO A 54 11.79 -2.33 -1.35
C PRO A 54 11.56 -3.77 -1.82
N LEU A 55 11.06 -3.90 -3.05
CA LEU A 55 11.01 -5.16 -3.78
C LEU A 55 12.43 -5.51 -4.24
N ALA A 56 12.90 -6.71 -3.86
CA ALA A 56 14.16 -7.22 -4.37
C ALA A 56 13.98 -7.65 -5.82
N SER A 57 14.95 -7.33 -6.68
CA SER A 57 14.98 -7.74 -8.09
C SER A 57 15.07 -9.26 -8.26
N GLU A 58 15.57 -9.95 -7.24
CA GLU A 58 15.73 -11.41 -7.21
C GLU A 58 15.06 -12.01 -5.97
N ALA A 59 14.53 -13.23 -6.11
CA ALA A 59 13.76 -13.88 -5.05
C ALA A 59 14.57 -14.17 -3.77
N ASN A 60 15.90 -14.31 -3.88
CA ASN A 60 16.79 -14.72 -2.79
C ASN A 60 17.68 -13.60 -2.24
N SER A 61 17.67 -12.40 -2.82
CA SER A 61 18.57 -11.31 -2.40
C SER A 61 17.97 -10.39 -1.34
N GLY A 62 16.73 -10.60 -0.93
CA GLY A 62 16.06 -9.72 0.02
C GLY A 62 16.38 -10.03 1.47
N ASP A 63 16.74 -8.99 2.21
CA ASP A 63 17.08 -9.05 3.63
C ASP A 63 15.83 -8.98 4.53
N LEU A 64 15.80 -9.79 5.59
CA LEU A 64 14.72 -9.86 6.59
C LEU A 64 14.69 -8.65 7.51
N ASP A 65 15.86 -8.08 7.80
CA ASP A 65 16.01 -6.95 8.72
C ASP A 65 15.92 -5.60 7.98
N GLN A 66 15.70 -5.65 6.67
CA GLN A 66 15.46 -4.47 5.84
C GLN A 66 14.18 -3.74 6.26
N LYS A 67 14.30 -2.42 6.37
CA LYS A 67 13.18 -1.50 6.60
C LYS A 67 12.24 -1.47 5.39
N THR A 68 10.93 -1.51 5.64
CA THR A 68 9.90 -1.63 4.59
C THR A 68 9.36 -0.31 4.08
N ASN A 69 9.61 0.81 4.79
CA ASN A 69 9.10 2.15 4.48
C ASN A 69 7.56 2.24 4.35
N ILE A 70 6.83 1.23 4.82
CA ILE A 70 5.36 1.23 4.81
C ILE A 70 4.88 2.26 5.84
N PRO A 71 3.93 3.14 5.48
CA PRO A 71 3.39 4.12 6.42
C PRO A 71 2.54 3.44 7.50
N ASP A 72 2.53 3.99 8.71
CA ASP A 72 1.90 3.37 9.90
C ASP A 72 0.42 3.00 9.67
N PHE A 73 -0.32 3.79 8.90
CA PHE A 73 -1.74 3.51 8.59
C PHE A 73 -1.96 2.28 7.69
N ALA A 74 -0.94 1.83 6.94
CA ALA A 74 -1.04 0.72 6.01
C ALA A 74 -0.47 -0.59 6.58
N VAL A 75 0.30 -0.52 7.67
CA VAL A 75 0.97 -1.68 8.27
C VAL A 75 -0.04 -2.74 8.71
N GLU A 76 -1.15 -2.31 9.31
CA GLU A 76 -2.24 -3.20 9.75
C GLU A 76 -2.78 -4.10 8.64
N ALA A 77 -3.14 -3.50 7.51
CA ALA A 77 -3.65 -4.27 6.39
C ALA A 77 -2.60 -5.25 5.85
N VAL A 78 -1.31 -4.91 5.90
CA VAL A 78 -0.22 -5.75 5.38
C VAL A 78 -0.07 -7.02 6.23
N TYR A 79 0.09 -6.91 7.55
CA TYR A 79 0.28 -8.12 8.37
C TYR A 79 -0.99 -8.98 8.44
N LEU A 80 -2.19 -8.39 8.45
CA LEU A 80 -3.45 -9.14 8.44
C LEU A 80 -3.63 -9.93 7.14
N ASN A 81 -3.36 -9.32 5.98
CA ASN A 81 -3.45 -10.03 4.70
C ASN A 81 -2.32 -11.06 4.52
N LEU A 82 -1.14 -10.80 5.09
CA LEU A 82 -0.05 -11.77 5.13
C LEU A 82 -0.45 -13.00 5.97
N ALA A 83 -1.05 -12.80 7.14
CA ALA A 83 -1.52 -13.87 8.03
C ALA A 83 -2.45 -14.84 7.28
N ILE A 84 -3.44 -14.32 6.54
CA ILE A 84 -4.37 -15.15 5.74
C ILE A 84 -3.61 -16.02 4.72
N ARG A 85 -2.59 -15.46 4.05
CA ARG A 85 -1.77 -16.20 3.08
C ARG A 85 -0.92 -17.25 3.75
N LEU A 86 -0.31 -16.94 4.90
CA LEU A 86 0.53 -17.87 5.66
C LEU A 86 -0.28 -19.03 6.27
N ALA A 87 -1.53 -18.80 6.68
CA ALA A 87 -2.37 -19.84 7.25
C ALA A 87 -2.50 -21.07 6.32
N SER A 88 -2.56 -20.85 5.00
CA SER A 88 -2.60 -21.92 4.00
C SER A 88 -1.34 -22.81 4.00
N SER A 89 -0.15 -22.24 4.22
CA SER A 89 1.09 -23.06 4.33
C SER A 89 1.16 -23.85 5.61
N PHE A 90 0.65 -23.29 6.70
CA PHE A 90 0.72 -23.92 8.02
C PHE A 90 -0.47 -24.86 8.30
N GLY A 91 -1.40 -25.02 7.34
CA GLY A 91 -2.57 -25.88 7.49
C GLY A 91 -3.52 -25.44 8.60
N LYS A 92 -3.49 -24.16 9.00
CA LYS A 92 -4.34 -23.60 10.04
C LYS A 92 -5.60 -22.98 9.42
N ALA A 93 -6.73 -23.15 10.10
CA ALA A 93 -7.97 -22.48 9.73
C ALA A 93 -7.88 -20.99 10.12
N VAL A 94 -8.14 -20.10 9.15
CA VAL A 94 -8.18 -18.65 9.38
C VAL A 94 -9.50 -18.29 10.09
N PRO A 95 -9.45 -17.60 11.26
CA PRO A 95 -10.66 -17.15 11.95
C PRO A 95 -11.45 -16.15 11.10
N ILE A 96 -12.77 -16.17 11.21
CA ILE A 96 -13.65 -15.33 10.37
C ILE A 96 -13.47 -13.83 10.65
N GLU A 97 -13.26 -13.47 11.91
CA GLU A 97 -12.98 -12.10 12.36
C GLU A 97 -11.73 -11.54 11.69
N LEU A 98 -10.65 -12.33 11.59
CA LEU A 98 -9.41 -11.89 10.95
C LEU A 98 -9.60 -11.62 9.45
N LYS A 99 -10.46 -12.39 8.76
CA LYS A 99 -10.82 -12.10 7.36
C LYS A 99 -11.61 -10.81 7.22
N ALA A 100 -12.51 -10.53 8.16
CA ALA A 100 -13.28 -9.30 8.17
C ALA A 100 -12.37 -8.07 8.41
N MET A 101 -11.49 -8.14 9.42
CA MET A 101 -10.52 -7.08 9.72
C MET A 101 -9.55 -6.85 8.55
N ALA A 102 -9.01 -7.92 7.95
CA ALA A 102 -8.10 -7.80 6.81
C ALA A 102 -8.76 -7.13 5.60
N LYS A 103 -10.06 -7.39 5.40
CA LYS A 103 -10.86 -6.76 4.35
C LYS A 103 -11.11 -5.29 4.65
N ASP A 104 -11.55 -4.97 5.85
CA ASP A 104 -11.85 -3.59 6.29
C ASP A 104 -10.60 -2.69 6.25
N ALA A 105 -9.46 -3.20 6.75
CA ALA A 105 -8.18 -2.50 6.67
C ALA A 105 -7.74 -2.24 5.22
N PHE A 106 -7.95 -3.21 4.32
CA PHE A 106 -7.62 -3.05 2.91
C PHE A 106 -8.54 -2.04 2.20
N GLU A 107 -9.84 -2.07 2.50
CA GLU A 107 -10.80 -1.07 1.99
C GLU A 107 -10.46 0.33 2.48
N THR A 108 -10.06 0.49 3.74
CA THR A 108 -9.62 1.76 4.32
C THR A 108 -8.42 2.35 3.57
N ILE A 109 -7.43 1.52 3.21
CA ILE A 109 -6.29 1.97 2.39
C ILE A 109 -6.76 2.43 1.01
N GLN A 110 -7.65 1.68 0.35
CA GLN A 110 -8.17 2.06 -0.96
C GLN A 110 -8.91 3.40 -0.89
N LEU A 111 -9.73 3.60 0.13
CA LEU A 111 -10.42 4.87 0.36
C LEU A 111 -9.42 6.02 0.60
N ALA A 112 -8.36 5.78 1.38
CA ALA A 112 -7.31 6.77 1.59
C ALA A 112 -6.62 7.16 0.28
N MET A 113 -6.37 6.21 -0.63
CA MET A 113 -5.80 6.48 -1.95
C MET A 113 -6.77 7.24 -2.87
N ILE A 114 -8.06 6.92 -2.80
CA ILE A 114 -9.11 7.56 -3.62
C ILE A 114 -9.42 8.99 -3.12
N SER A 115 -9.09 9.34 -1.87
CA SER A 115 -9.42 10.62 -1.25
C SER A 115 -8.94 11.87 -2.02
N ASN A 116 -7.96 11.72 -2.90
CA ASN A 116 -7.51 12.78 -3.81
C ASN A 116 -7.58 12.32 -5.28
N PRO A 117 -8.78 12.30 -5.89
CA PRO A 117 -8.90 11.94 -7.29
C PRO A 117 -8.21 13.00 -8.15
N PRO A 118 -7.55 12.63 -9.27
CA PRO A 118 -6.96 13.59 -10.17
C PRO A 118 -8.05 14.53 -10.68
N ARG A 119 -7.94 15.82 -10.32
CA ARG A 119 -8.82 16.85 -10.85
C ARG A 119 -8.35 17.21 -12.24
N VAL A 120 -9.15 16.86 -13.24
CA VAL A 120 -8.95 17.37 -14.59
C VAL A 120 -9.21 18.88 -14.59
N GLN A 121 -8.28 19.63 -15.16
CA GLN A 121 -8.57 21.03 -15.49
C GLN A 121 -9.49 21.04 -16.70
N LEU A 122 -10.52 21.89 -16.66
CA LEU A 122 -11.37 22.10 -17.82
C LEU A 122 -10.57 22.76 -18.93
N ASP A 123 -10.87 22.40 -20.19
CA ASP A 123 -10.21 23.00 -21.34
C ASP A 123 -10.37 24.53 -21.31
N PRO A 124 -9.29 25.32 -21.47
CA PRO A 124 -9.35 26.78 -21.52
C PRO A 124 -10.28 27.36 -22.59
N TYR A 125 -10.58 26.60 -23.65
CA TYR A 125 -11.49 27.01 -24.72
C TYR A 125 -12.93 26.56 -24.47
N LEU A 126 -13.22 25.90 -23.35
CA LEU A 126 -14.58 25.50 -23.00
C LEU A 126 -15.42 26.76 -22.70
N PRO A 127 -16.51 27.00 -23.45
CA PRO A 127 -17.40 28.13 -23.17
C PRO A 127 -18.09 27.93 -21.81
N ARG A 128 -18.20 29.01 -21.03
CA ARG A 128 -18.76 28.95 -19.67
C ARG A 128 -20.27 28.65 -19.59
N GLY A 129 -20.97 28.74 -20.71
CA GLY A 129 -22.42 28.68 -20.77
C GLY A 129 -23.08 29.98 -20.27
N ALA A 130 -24.27 30.27 -20.78
CA ALA A 130 -25.01 31.51 -20.50
C ALA A 130 -25.49 31.63 -19.03
N GLY A 131 -25.36 30.58 -18.22
CA GLY A 131 -25.76 30.55 -16.81
C GLY A 131 -24.67 31.04 -15.83
N HIS A 132 -23.41 31.14 -16.25
CA HIS A 132 -22.31 31.56 -15.38
C HIS A 132 -22.15 33.08 -15.42
N LYS A 133 -22.73 33.77 -14.43
CA LYS A 133 -22.82 35.24 -14.36
C LYS A 133 -21.53 35.90 -13.85
N SER A 134 -20.44 35.77 -14.60
CA SER A 134 -19.22 36.57 -14.41
C SER A 134 -19.13 37.63 -15.50
N THR A 135 -19.06 38.90 -15.12
CA THR A 135 -19.32 40.04 -16.02
C THR A 135 -18.30 40.22 -17.15
N CYS A 136 -17.07 39.70 -17.03
CA CYS A 136 -15.93 40.19 -17.83
C CYS A 136 -15.29 39.16 -18.76
N HIS A 137 -15.68 37.88 -18.69
CA HIS A 137 -14.89 36.83 -19.31
C HIS A 137 -15.82 35.73 -19.90
N PRO A 138 -15.71 35.39 -21.20
CA PRO A 138 -16.62 34.43 -21.86
C PRO A 138 -16.21 32.94 -21.69
N PHE A 139 -14.93 32.65 -21.43
CA PHE A 139 -14.37 31.28 -21.30
C PHE A 139 -13.82 31.03 -19.90
N ILE A 140 -13.80 29.78 -19.40
CA ILE A 140 -13.35 29.48 -18.03
C ILE A 140 -11.93 30.03 -17.81
N GLU A 141 -11.74 30.79 -16.74
CA GLU A 141 -10.47 31.45 -16.46
C GLU A 141 -9.42 30.42 -16.02
N LYS A 142 -8.20 30.52 -16.57
CA LYS A 142 -7.03 29.82 -16.03
C LYS A 142 -6.67 30.44 -14.68
N THR A 143 -7.31 30.05 -13.59
CA THR A 143 -6.67 30.27 -12.29
C THR A 143 -5.47 29.34 -12.23
N CYS A 144 -4.26 29.93 -12.25
CA CYS A 144 -3.03 29.21 -11.95
C CYS A 144 -3.11 28.79 -10.47
N THR A 145 -3.87 27.75 -10.18
CA THR A 145 -3.92 27.17 -8.85
C THR A 145 -2.59 26.49 -8.65
N LYS A 146 -1.78 27.08 -7.75
CA LYS A 146 -0.51 26.55 -7.29
C LYS A 146 -0.63 25.04 -7.13
N THR A 147 0.24 24.33 -7.84
CA THR A 147 0.54 22.90 -7.66
C THR A 147 -0.71 22.04 -7.55
N VAL A 148 -1.06 21.37 -8.66
CA VAL A 148 -1.64 20.03 -8.55
C VAL A 148 -0.74 19.30 -7.55
N PHE A 149 -1.26 18.98 -6.37
CA PHE A 149 -0.59 18.10 -5.43
C PHE A 149 -0.40 16.78 -6.18
N ALA A 150 0.75 16.62 -6.84
CA ALA A 150 1.35 15.31 -6.89
C ALA A 150 1.40 14.86 -5.43
N PRO A 151 1.02 13.61 -5.10
CA PRO A 151 1.50 13.06 -3.84
C PRO A 151 2.99 13.36 -3.79
N ASP A 152 3.49 13.89 -2.68
CA ASP A 152 4.92 14.05 -2.45
C ASP A 152 5.62 12.75 -2.86
N THR A 153 6.14 12.78 -4.06
CA THR A 153 7.03 11.82 -4.67
C THR A 153 8.27 12.65 -4.95
N SER A 154 8.82 13.25 -3.89
CA SER A 154 10.14 13.89 -3.93
C SER A 154 11.28 12.91 -4.24
N VAL A 155 10.98 11.68 -4.68
CA VAL A 155 11.94 10.77 -5.31
C VAL A 155 11.95 11.03 -6.82
N SER A 156 12.75 11.99 -7.26
CA SER A 156 13.11 12.13 -8.67
C SER A 156 14.04 10.97 -9.06
N PHE A 157 13.53 9.99 -9.81
CA PHE A 157 14.37 9.01 -10.50
C PHE A 157 15.01 9.72 -11.70
N SER A 158 16.29 10.10 -11.55
CA SER A 158 17.14 10.45 -12.68
C SER A 158 17.79 9.16 -13.15
N ASN A 159 17.41 8.69 -14.34
CA ASN A 159 18.21 7.74 -15.08
C ASN A 159 19.19 8.55 -15.94
N GLU A 160 20.37 8.80 -15.39
CA GLU A 160 21.64 8.91 -16.13
C GLU A 160 22.66 7.99 -15.45
#